data_AF-A0ABD0QV77-F1
#
_entry.id   AF-A0ABD0QV77-F1
#
_cell.length_a   1.000
_cell.length_b   1.000
_cell.length_c   1.000
_cell.angle_alpha   90.00
_cell.angle_beta   90.00
_cell.angle_gamma   90.00
#
_symmetry.space_group_name_H-M   'P 1'
#
loop_
_entity.id
_entity.type
_entity.pdbx_description
1 polymer ?
#
loop_
_entity_poly.entity_id
_entity_poly.type
_entity_poly.pdbx_seq_one_letter_code
_entity_poly.pdbx_strand_id
1 'polypeptide(L)'
;RTVEEVERTRQFGKEVVDLLRHQPHFRMPFSKFIPTYHHHFGRQCKLSYYGFTKLMELFEAIPDVLLVLECGEERVLALTEVEHVKALAAQLRDSGLPVSQLLSEYSKTFGYSLRLQDYDAATLPGLLNKLCHVVKVIDAPEGKEVQLINRKSLRALTSQLLALMMSLPEDRDHLGVEELRKQYELTYAAPLNPCEYGFISLTELLKSLPYLLQVRATDTSGAPVCLSEDELDDGGAEERVRLTRLYRFARGVRALLHTYHYNQIFLKYTGREFQPQTYGYKTLEELLAAIPQVPLTCTLASVRFGALAPVPRDER
;
A
#
# COMPACT_ATOMS: atom_id res chain seq x y z
N ARG A 1 17.29 21.60 -0.29
CA ARG A 1 15.92 21.74 0.24
C ARG A 1 15.89 21.24 1.68
N THR A 2 15.27 21.99 2.57
CA THR A 2 15.06 21.57 3.96
C THR A 2 13.89 20.56 4.04
N VAL A 3 13.85 19.73 5.09
CA VAL A 3 12.74 18.77 5.32
C VAL A 3 11.39 19.51 5.38
N GLU A 4 11.37 20.71 5.94
CA GLU A 4 10.19 21.57 6.04
C GLU A 4 9.72 22.11 4.66
N GLU A 5 10.63 22.38 3.72
CA GLU A 5 10.26 22.75 2.35
C GLU A 5 9.64 21.58 1.59
N VAL A 6 10.13 20.36 1.82
CA VAL A 6 9.57 19.15 1.19
C VAL A 6 8.14 18.90 1.68
N GLU A 7 7.88 18.99 2.99
CA GLU A 7 6.54 18.81 3.53
C GLU A 7 5.57 19.92 3.05
N ARG A 8 6.04 21.18 2.99
CA ARG A 8 5.25 22.29 2.42
C ARG A 8 4.91 22.08 0.94
N THR A 9 5.86 21.58 0.15
CA THR A 9 5.64 21.25 -1.27
C THR A 9 4.61 20.11 -1.42
N ARG A 10 4.66 19.11 -0.54
CA ARG A 10 3.67 18.03 -0.49
C ARG A 10 2.28 18.55 -0.13
N GLN A 11 2.19 19.50 0.80
CA GLN A 11 0.94 20.14 1.16
C GLN A 11 0.38 20.97 -0.01
N PHE A 12 1.24 21.68 -0.74
CA PHE A 12 0.84 22.38 -1.96
C PHE A 12 0.24 21.44 -3.00
N GLY A 13 0.80 20.25 -3.20
CA GLY A 13 0.21 19.23 -4.07
C GLY A 13 -1.25 18.91 -3.72
N LYS A 14 -1.59 18.76 -2.43
CA LYS A 14 -2.98 18.53 -1.99
C LYS A 14 -3.91 19.71 -2.32
N GLU A 15 -3.41 20.93 -2.17
CA GLU A 15 -4.15 22.15 -2.50
C GLU A 15 -4.42 22.27 -3.99
N VAL A 16 -3.46 21.86 -4.83
CA VAL A 16 -3.60 21.78 -6.28
C VAL A 16 -4.70 20.79 -6.68
N VAL A 17 -4.73 19.60 -6.06
CA VAL A 17 -5.81 18.60 -6.26
C VAL A 17 -7.16 19.20 -5.86
N ASP A 18 -7.22 19.89 -4.73
CA ASP A 18 -8.45 20.51 -4.23
C ASP A 18 -8.92 21.70 -5.09
N LEU A 19 -8.01 22.37 -5.79
CA LEU A 19 -8.35 23.42 -6.75
C LEU A 19 -8.89 22.83 -8.06
N LEU A 20 -8.21 21.82 -8.60
CA LEU A 20 -8.52 21.21 -9.90
C LEU A 20 -9.76 20.31 -9.85
N ARG A 21 -10.10 19.69 -8.70
CA ARG A 21 -11.36 18.91 -8.54
C ARG A 21 -12.63 19.72 -8.80
N HIS A 22 -12.56 21.04 -8.69
CA HIS A 22 -13.68 21.95 -8.92
C HIS A 22 -13.68 22.52 -10.35
N GLN A 23 -12.67 22.19 -11.17
CA GLN A 23 -12.57 22.62 -12.56
C GLN A 23 -13.15 21.57 -13.51
N PRO A 24 -13.71 22.00 -14.65
CA PRO A 24 -14.13 21.08 -15.69
C PRO A 24 -12.92 20.27 -16.20
N HIS A 25 -13.11 18.96 -16.38
CA HIS A 25 -12.07 18.02 -16.82
C HIS A 25 -10.82 17.97 -15.93
N PHE A 26 -10.87 18.49 -14.70
CA PHE A 26 -9.71 18.59 -13.80
C PHE A 26 -8.49 19.25 -14.46
N ARG A 27 -8.77 20.23 -15.33
CA ARG A 27 -7.76 20.97 -16.10
C ARG A 27 -7.94 22.47 -15.89
N MET A 28 -6.84 23.20 -15.94
CA MET A 28 -6.84 24.65 -15.81
C MET A 28 -5.74 25.28 -16.66
N PRO A 29 -6.03 26.37 -17.40
CA PRO A 29 -4.97 27.14 -18.05
C PRO A 29 -3.95 27.66 -17.02
N PHE A 30 -2.66 27.59 -17.34
CA PHE A 30 -1.58 28.06 -16.46
C PHE A 30 -1.80 29.51 -16.00
N SER A 31 -2.27 30.38 -16.91
CA SER A 31 -2.56 31.79 -16.66
C SER A 31 -3.67 32.02 -15.61
N LYS A 32 -4.59 31.06 -15.44
CA LYS A 32 -5.71 31.15 -14.50
C LYS A 32 -5.38 30.61 -13.11
N PHE A 33 -4.26 29.90 -12.94
CA PHE A 33 -3.93 29.26 -11.67
C PHE A 33 -3.86 30.22 -10.49
N ILE A 34 -3.05 31.29 -10.60
CA ILE A 34 -2.86 32.25 -9.51
C ILE A 34 -4.18 32.96 -9.14
N PRO A 35 -4.96 33.50 -10.12
CA PRO A 35 -6.29 34.04 -9.83
C PRO A 35 -7.22 33.06 -9.12
N THR A 36 -7.32 31.81 -9.61
CA THR A 36 -8.24 30.82 -9.05
C THR A 36 -7.79 30.35 -7.66
N TYR A 37 -6.49 30.16 -7.45
CA TYR A 37 -5.92 29.83 -6.14
C TYR A 37 -6.25 30.91 -5.10
N HIS A 38 -6.10 32.18 -5.47
CA HIS A 38 -6.42 33.30 -4.59
C HIS A 38 -7.91 33.34 -4.23
N HIS A 39 -8.77 33.09 -5.21
CA HIS A 39 -10.22 33.06 -4.98
C HIS A 39 -10.64 31.89 -4.09
N HIS A 40 -10.09 30.69 -4.32
CA HIS A 40 -10.47 29.48 -3.60
C HIS A 40 -9.97 29.47 -2.14
N PHE A 41 -8.72 29.85 -1.91
CA PHE A 41 -8.09 29.78 -0.58
C PHE A 41 -8.07 31.11 0.17
N GLY A 42 -8.49 32.22 -0.45
CA GLY A 42 -8.46 33.55 0.14
C GLY A 42 -7.05 34.07 0.46
N ARG A 43 -6.01 33.49 -0.16
CA ARG A 43 -4.60 33.83 0.09
C ARG A 43 -3.77 33.83 -1.19
N GLN A 44 -2.74 34.66 -1.24
CA GLN A 44 -1.79 34.66 -2.34
C GLN A 44 -0.87 33.43 -2.27
N CYS A 45 -0.62 32.80 -3.41
CA CYS A 45 0.36 31.74 -3.55
C CYS A 45 1.79 32.34 -3.50
N LYS A 46 2.38 32.40 -2.30
CA LYS A 46 3.76 32.90 -2.12
C LYS A 46 4.77 31.78 -2.39
N LEU A 47 5.41 31.81 -3.55
CA LEU A 47 6.40 30.80 -3.99
C LEU A 47 7.56 30.63 -3.00
N SER A 48 8.01 31.72 -2.38
CA SER A 48 9.10 31.71 -1.38
C SER A 48 8.76 30.88 -0.15
N TYR A 49 7.48 30.74 0.18
CA TYR A 49 7.02 29.89 1.28
C TYR A 49 7.30 28.40 1.02
N TYR A 50 7.43 28.00 -0.24
CA TYR A 50 7.74 26.63 -0.64
C TYR A 50 9.23 26.44 -1.00
N GLY A 51 10.02 27.52 -0.96
CA GLY A 51 11.43 27.51 -1.38
C GLY A 51 11.63 27.67 -2.89
N PHE A 52 10.69 28.29 -3.60
CA PHE A 52 10.73 28.48 -5.05
C PHE A 52 10.69 29.96 -5.44
N THR A 53 11.21 30.26 -6.62
CA THR A 53 11.16 31.61 -7.20
C THR A 53 10.22 31.68 -8.40
N LYS A 54 10.00 30.55 -9.09
CA LYS A 54 9.10 30.45 -10.24
C LYS A 54 8.00 29.42 -9.97
N LEU A 55 6.79 29.72 -10.44
CA LEU A 55 5.64 28.82 -10.32
C LEU A 55 5.86 27.51 -11.09
N MET A 56 6.52 27.57 -12.25
CA MET A 56 6.89 26.37 -13.01
C MET A 56 7.78 25.42 -12.20
N GLU A 57 8.81 25.93 -11.51
CA GLU A 57 9.69 25.11 -10.68
C GLU A 57 8.91 24.42 -9.55
N LEU A 58 7.89 25.10 -8.99
CA LEU A 58 7.02 24.53 -7.96
C LEU A 58 6.16 23.38 -8.53
N PHE A 59 5.66 23.49 -9.76
CA PHE A 59 4.93 22.41 -10.43
C PHE A 59 5.84 21.24 -10.81
N GLU A 60 7.04 21.52 -11.31
CA GLU A 60 8.06 20.51 -11.61
C GLU A 60 8.50 19.72 -10.36
N ALA A 61 8.28 20.27 -9.16
CA ALA A 61 8.56 19.60 -7.91
C ALA A 61 7.43 18.67 -7.41
N ILE A 62 6.27 18.64 -8.07
CA ILE A 62 5.15 17.74 -7.78
C ILE A 62 4.67 16.98 -9.02
N PRO A 63 5.57 16.31 -9.78
CA PRO A 63 5.21 15.62 -11.02
C PRO A 63 4.29 14.42 -10.80
N ASP A 64 4.26 13.89 -9.57
CA ASP A 64 3.36 12.82 -9.13
C ASP A 64 1.89 13.29 -9.01
N VAL A 65 1.67 14.60 -8.86
CA VAL A 65 0.34 15.19 -8.67
C VAL A 65 -0.15 15.95 -9.89
N LEU A 66 0.74 16.72 -10.54
CA LEU A 66 0.38 17.67 -11.58
C LEU A 66 1.22 17.50 -12.85
N LEU A 67 0.53 17.40 -13.98
CA LEU A 67 1.08 17.43 -15.33
C LEU A 67 0.92 18.83 -15.93
N VAL A 68 1.98 19.35 -16.53
CA VAL A 68 1.95 20.58 -17.31
C VAL A 68 2.01 20.20 -18.79
N LEU A 69 0.88 20.35 -19.49
CA LEU A 69 0.75 20.04 -20.91
C LEU A 69 0.98 21.31 -21.73
N GLU A 70 1.84 21.23 -22.74
CA GLU A 70 2.07 22.33 -23.69
C GLU A 70 1.14 22.17 -24.90
N CYS A 71 0.27 23.15 -25.13
CA CYS A 71 -0.68 23.19 -26.23
C CYS A 71 -0.42 24.43 -27.09
N GLY A 72 0.60 24.35 -27.95
CA GLY A 72 1.08 25.50 -28.72
C GLY A 72 1.73 26.55 -27.81
N GLU A 73 1.21 27.78 -27.81
CA GLU A 73 1.70 28.87 -26.96
C GLU A 73 1.11 28.85 -25.54
N GLU A 74 0.06 28.05 -25.31
CA GLU A 74 -0.61 27.96 -24.01
C GLU A 74 -0.18 26.71 -23.24
N ARG A 75 -0.04 26.86 -21.92
CA ARG A 75 0.21 25.75 -21.00
C ARG A 75 -1.06 25.42 -20.23
N VAL A 76 -1.39 24.14 -20.14
CA VAL A 76 -2.55 23.61 -19.40
C VAL A 76 -2.05 22.75 -18.25
N LEU A 77 -2.53 23.06 -17.06
CA LEU A 77 -2.33 22.26 -15.85
C LEU A 77 -3.39 21.16 -15.82
N ALA A 78 -2.98 19.92 -15.70
CA ALA A 78 -3.84 18.75 -15.54
C ALA A 78 -3.37 17.93 -14.33
N LEU A 79 -4.28 17.29 -13.60
CA LEU A 79 -3.84 16.28 -12.63
C LEU A 79 -3.25 15.08 -13.36
N THR A 80 -2.35 14.35 -12.68
CA THR A 80 -1.90 13.03 -13.15
C THR A 80 -3.07 12.06 -13.21
N GLU A 81 -2.96 11.00 -14.02
CA GLU A 81 -4.02 9.97 -14.12
C GLU A 81 -4.41 9.40 -12.74
N VAL A 82 -3.41 9.21 -11.87
CA VAL A 82 -3.59 8.73 -10.50
C VAL A 82 -4.44 9.70 -9.68
N GLU A 83 -4.17 11.00 -9.76
CA GLU A 83 -4.94 12.02 -9.03
C GLU A 83 -6.29 12.32 -9.70
N HIS A 84 -6.42 12.21 -11.02
CA HIS A 84 -7.72 12.23 -11.73
C HIS A 84 -8.65 11.13 -11.22
N VAL A 85 -8.13 9.90 -11.13
CA VAL A 85 -8.87 8.74 -10.63
C VAL A 85 -9.30 8.96 -9.18
N LYS A 86 -8.41 9.47 -8.31
CA LYS A 86 -8.74 9.77 -6.92
C LYS A 86 -9.78 10.89 -6.80
N ALA A 87 -9.65 11.96 -7.59
CA ALA A 87 -10.57 13.09 -7.58
C ALA A 87 -11.94 12.69 -8.11
N LEU A 88 -12.01 11.91 -9.19
CA LEU A 88 -13.25 11.31 -9.68
C LEU A 88 -13.87 10.41 -8.62
N ALA A 89 -13.08 9.51 -8.02
CA ALA A 89 -13.58 8.63 -6.97
C ALA A 89 -14.09 9.43 -5.75
N ALA A 90 -13.44 10.55 -5.40
CA ALA A 90 -13.87 11.49 -4.37
C ALA A 90 -15.22 12.14 -4.71
N GLN A 91 -15.42 12.57 -5.96
CA GLN A 91 -16.71 13.11 -6.43
C GLN A 91 -17.81 12.05 -6.43
N LEU A 92 -17.49 10.80 -6.79
CA LEU A 92 -18.41 9.67 -6.74
C LEU A 92 -18.82 9.31 -5.29
N ARG A 93 -18.00 9.66 -4.27
CA ARG A 93 -18.33 9.45 -2.84
C ARG A 93 -19.58 10.18 -2.42
N ASP A 94 -19.71 11.41 -2.90
CA ASP A 94 -20.78 12.31 -2.50
C ASP A 94 -22.10 11.95 -3.21
N SER A 95 -22.04 11.01 -4.14
CA SER A 95 -23.13 10.65 -5.04
C SER A 95 -23.40 9.14 -4.97
N GLY A 96 -23.60 8.55 -3.78
CA GLY A 96 -23.91 7.12 -3.59
C GLY A 96 -25.18 6.70 -4.36
N LEU A 97 -25.01 6.39 -5.65
CA LEU A 97 -26.07 6.35 -6.65
C LEU A 97 -26.04 5.02 -7.41
N PRO A 98 -27.18 4.61 -7.99
CA PRO A 98 -27.21 3.51 -8.92
C PRO A 98 -26.35 3.82 -10.16
N VAL A 99 -25.63 2.80 -10.65
CA VAL A 99 -24.76 2.87 -11.84
C VAL A 99 -25.50 3.45 -13.05
N SER A 100 -26.80 3.16 -13.17
CA SER A 100 -27.67 3.64 -14.25
C SER A 100 -27.90 5.15 -14.25
N GLN A 101 -27.86 5.79 -13.08
CA GLN A 101 -28.11 7.23 -12.93
C GLN A 101 -26.83 8.04 -12.75
N LEU A 102 -25.70 7.37 -12.51
CA LEU A 102 -24.41 7.99 -12.21
C LEU A 102 -24.01 9.09 -13.20
N LEU A 103 -24.10 8.83 -14.51
CA LEU A 103 -23.73 9.81 -15.53
C LEU A 103 -24.66 11.02 -15.56
N SER A 104 -25.96 10.79 -15.31
CA SER A 104 -26.98 11.84 -15.30
C SER A 104 -26.80 12.75 -14.09
N GLU A 105 -26.71 12.16 -12.90
CA GLU A 105 -26.50 12.93 -11.67
C GLU A 105 -25.15 13.62 -11.64
N TYR A 106 -24.07 12.99 -12.10
CA TYR A 106 -22.77 13.65 -12.22
C TYR A 106 -22.86 14.93 -13.08
N SER A 107 -23.56 14.88 -14.21
CA SER A 107 -23.75 16.07 -15.05
C SER A 107 -24.62 17.16 -14.41
N LYS A 108 -25.61 16.78 -13.60
CA LYS A 108 -26.41 17.73 -12.82
C LYS A 108 -25.61 18.38 -11.69
N THR A 109 -24.84 17.59 -10.93
CA THR A 109 -24.11 18.06 -9.76
C THR A 109 -22.93 18.94 -10.14
N PHE A 110 -22.19 18.57 -11.18
CA PHE A 110 -20.94 19.26 -11.56
C PHE A 110 -21.09 20.17 -12.78
N GLY A 111 -22.22 20.14 -13.50
CA GLY A 111 -22.49 20.99 -14.65
C GLY A 111 -21.75 20.59 -15.93
N TYR A 112 -21.09 19.44 -15.96
CA TYR A 112 -20.43 18.88 -17.15
C TYR A 112 -20.58 17.36 -17.21
N SER A 113 -20.59 16.80 -18.43
CA SER A 113 -20.72 15.35 -18.61
C SER A 113 -19.41 14.61 -18.34
N LEU A 114 -19.50 13.47 -17.64
CA LEU A 114 -18.37 12.57 -17.44
C LEU A 114 -18.02 11.90 -18.77
N ARG A 115 -16.91 12.32 -19.39
CA ARG A 115 -16.41 11.70 -20.63
C ARG A 115 -15.58 10.47 -20.28
N LEU A 116 -16.08 9.29 -20.63
CA LEU A 116 -15.39 8.02 -20.37
C LEU A 116 -14.05 7.90 -21.13
N GLN A 117 -13.95 8.55 -22.30
CA GLN A 117 -12.74 8.58 -23.12
C GLN A 117 -11.56 9.28 -22.44
N ASP A 118 -11.82 10.27 -21.58
CA ASP A 118 -10.77 10.95 -20.80
C ASP A 118 -10.06 9.99 -19.83
N TYR A 119 -10.62 8.79 -19.62
CA TYR A 119 -10.09 7.73 -18.75
C TYR A 119 -9.76 6.45 -19.52
N ASP A 120 -9.64 6.52 -20.85
CA ASP A 120 -9.42 5.37 -21.73
C ASP A 120 -10.44 4.24 -21.51
N ALA A 121 -11.69 4.59 -21.21
CA ALA A 121 -12.78 3.65 -20.98
C ALA A 121 -13.86 3.80 -22.05
N ALA A 122 -14.21 2.71 -22.73
CA ALA A 122 -15.31 2.70 -23.70
C ALA A 122 -16.70 2.59 -23.03
N THR A 123 -16.76 2.07 -21.80
CA THR A 123 -18.01 1.82 -21.07
C THR A 123 -17.88 2.21 -19.61
N LEU A 124 -19.00 2.56 -18.98
CA LEU A 124 -19.05 2.90 -17.56
C LEU A 124 -18.55 1.74 -16.66
N PRO A 125 -18.95 0.46 -16.89
CA PRO A 125 -18.34 -0.67 -16.18
C PRO A 125 -16.82 -0.78 -16.39
N GLY A 126 -16.32 -0.45 -17.58
CA GLY A 126 -14.88 -0.40 -17.86
C GLY A 126 -14.15 0.65 -17.02
N LEU A 127 -14.73 1.84 -16.89
CA LEU A 127 -14.22 2.89 -16.00
C LEU A 127 -14.24 2.44 -14.53
N LEU A 128 -15.37 1.90 -14.05
CA LEU A 128 -15.50 1.41 -12.67
C LEU A 128 -14.51 0.28 -12.37
N ASN A 129 -14.19 -0.57 -13.36
CA ASN A 129 -13.17 -1.59 -13.22
C ASN A 129 -11.75 -1.01 -13.08
N LYS A 130 -11.43 0.09 -13.77
CA LYS A 130 -10.16 0.82 -13.53
C LYS A 130 -10.13 1.44 -12.13
N LEU A 131 -11.28 1.88 -11.64
CA LEU A 131 -11.46 2.43 -10.29
C LEU A 131 -11.67 1.36 -9.21
N CYS A 132 -11.47 0.08 -9.51
CA CYS A 132 -11.82 -1.04 -8.61
C CYS A 132 -11.09 -1.03 -7.27
N HIS A 133 -10.03 -0.23 -7.12
CA HIS A 133 -9.23 -0.03 -5.91
C HIS A 133 -9.75 1.12 -5.03
N VAL A 134 -10.70 1.92 -5.52
CA VAL A 134 -11.37 2.98 -4.76
C VAL A 134 -12.86 2.73 -4.63
N VAL A 135 -13.46 2.12 -5.65
CA VAL A 135 -14.90 1.96 -5.80
C VAL A 135 -15.23 0.47 -5.99
N LYS A 136 -16.28 0.00 -5.30
CA LYS A 136 -16.87 -1.32 -5.42
C LYS A 136 -18.30 -1.20 -5.96
N VAL A 137 -18.62 -1.98 -6.97
CA VAL A 137 -19.99 -2.12 -7.47
C VAL A 137 -20.68 -3.24 -6.68
N ILE A 138 -21.86 -2.97 -6.13
CA ILE A 138 -22.66 -3.92 -5.34
C ILE A 138 -24.02 -4.10 -6.02
N ASP A 139 -24.50 -5.33 -6.09
CA ASP A 139 -25.87 -5.62 -6.53
C ASP A 139 -26.84 -5.28 -5.38
N ALA A 140 -27.57 -4.16 -5.52
CA ALA A 140 -28.63 -3.73 -4.60
C ALA A 140 -30.00 -4.11 -5.18
N PRO A 141 -31.07 -4.15 -4.36
CA PRO A 141 -32.41 -4.50 -4.82
C PRO A 141 -32.95 -3.56 -5.93
N GLU A 142 -32.47 -2.32 -5.99
CA GLU A 142 -32.85 -1.32 -7.02
C GLU A 142 -31.90 -1.30 -8.24
N GLY A 143 -30.90 -2.19 -8.27
CA GLY A 143 -29.93 -2.32 -9.35
C GLY A 143 -28.49 -2.31 -8.86
N LYS A 144 -27.52 -2.24 -9.78
CA LYS A 144 -26.11 -2.12 -9.42
C LYS A 144 -25.83 -0.71 -8.86
N GLU A 145 -25.28 -0.64 -7.67
CA GLU A 145 -24.88 0.60 -7.00
C GLU A 145 -23.38 0.74 -6.94
N VAL A 146 -22.91 1.99 -7.02
CA VAL A 146 -21.51 2.34 -6.88
C VAL A 146 -21.27 2.77 -5.44
N GLN A 147 -20.45 2.00 -4.71
CA GLN A 147 -20.06 2.33 -3.33
C GLN A 147 -18.54 2.44 -3.23
N LEU A 148 -18.04 3.18 -2.25
CA LEU A 148 -16.62 3.18 -1.95
C LEU A 148 -16.20 1.87 -1.33
N ILE A 149 -14.95 1.48 -1.57
CA ILE A 149 -14.35 0.40 -0.82
C ILE A 149 -14.17 0.86 0.63
N ASN A 150 -14.90 0.21 1.53
CA ASN A 150 -14.57 0.24 2.94
C ASN A 150 -13.27 -0.58 3.14
N ARG A 151 -12.13 0.13 3.19
CA ARG A 151 -10.81 -0.50 3.22
C ARG A 151 -10.67 -1.37 4.46
N LYS A 152 -10.48 -2.67 4.25
CA LYS A 152 -10.13 -3.59 5.33
C LYS A 152 -8.76 -3.21 5.89
N SER A 153 -8.58 -3.43 7.19
CA SER A 153 -7.30 -3.12 7.84
C SER A 153 -6.19 -4.03 7.31
N LEU A 154 -5.09 -3.43 6.85
CA LEU A 154 -3.88 -4.17 6.48
C LEU A 154 -3.29 -4.96 7.65
N ARG A 155 -3.59 -4.59 8.90
CA ARG A 155 -3.04 -5.26 10.08
C ARG A 155 -3.45 -6.73 10.17
N ALA A 156 -4.74 -7.02 9.95
CA ALA A 156 -5.25 -8.39 9.99
C ALA A 156 -4.65 -9.22 8.85
N LEU A 157 -4.63 -8.66 7.64
CA LEU A 157 -4.01 -9.28 6.48
C LEU A 157 -2.53 -9.58 6.70
N THR A 158 -1.78 -8.65 7.29
CA THR A 158 -0.35 -8.82 7.58
C THR A 158 -0.11 -10.01 8.49
N SER A 159 -0.91 -10.15 9.54
CA SER A 159 -0.82 -11.30 10.46
C SER A 159 -1.14 -12.62 9.76
N GLN A 160 -2.16 -12.63 8.88
CA GLN A 160 -2.55 -13.81 8.12
C GLN A 160 -1.46 -14.21 7.10
N LEU A 161 -0.91 -13.25 6.37
CA LEU A 161 0.20 -13.47 5.44
C LEU A 161 1.46 -13.95 6.16
N LEU A 162 1.79 -13.37 7.32
CA LEU A 162 2.93 -13.81 8.13
C LEU A 162 2.72 -15.26 8.61
N ALA A 163 1.55 -15.58 9.17
CA ALA A 163 1.25 -16.94 9.61
C ALA A 163 1.37 -17.96 8.48
N LEU A 164 0.81 -17.66 7.31
CA LEU A 164 0.88 -18.51 6.12
C LEU A 164 2.32 -18.68 5.62
N MET A 165 3.10 -17.61 5.53
CA MET A 165 4.49 -17.68 5.07
C MET A 165 5.40 -18.41 6.07
N MET A 166 5.08 -18.32 7.37
CA MET A 166 5.79 -19.02 8.45
C MET A 166 5.41 -20.50 8.54
N SER A 167 4.24 -20.91 8.04
CA SER A 167 3.82 -22.32 7.99
C SER A 167 4.31 -23.05 6.73
N LEU A 168 4.95 -22.36 5.79
CA LEU A 168 5.53 -23.00 4.62
C LEU A 168 6.70 -23.93 5.00
N PRO A 169 6.89 -25.05 4.26
CA PRO A 169 8.04 -25.93 4.43
C PRO A 169 9.37 -25.17 4.30
N GLU A 170 10.40 -25.61 5.03
CA GLU A 170 11.72 -24.97 5.07
C GLU A 170 12.36 -24.85 3.69
N ASP A 171 12.15 -25.84 2.82
CA ASP A 171 12.70 -25.91 1.46
C ASP A 171 12.09 -24.86 0.52
N ARG A 172 10.95 -24.26 0.89
CA ARG A 172 10.28 -23.21 0.13
C ARG A 172 10.51 -21.84 0.77
N ASP A 173 11.54 -21.17 0.27
CA ASP A 173 11.94 -19.81 0.69
C ASP A 173 11.25 -18.70 -0.10
N HIS A 174 10.59 -19.04 -1.21
CA HIS A 174 9.90 -18.12 -2.11
C HIS A 174 8.61 -18.75 -2.64
N LEU A 175 7.64 -17.90 -3.00
CA LEU A 175 6.34 -18.30 -3.51
C LEU A 175 5.92 -17.37 -4.65
N GLY A 176 5.36 -17.92 -5.74
CA GLY A 176 4.78 -17.07 -6.78
C GLY A 176 3.60 -16.26 -6.25
N VAL A 177 3.38 -15.05 -6.76
CA VAL A 177 2.26 -14.19 -6.33
C VAL A 177 0.90 -14.89 -6.47
N GLU A 178 0.68 -15.62 -7.56
CA GLU A 178 -0.57 -16.36 -7.78
C GLU A 178 -0.66 -17.63 -6.91
N GLU A 179 0.46 -18.26 -6.59
CA GLU A 179 0.48 -19.40 -5.67
C GLU A 179 0.17 -18.95 -4.22
N LEU A 180 0.67 -17.78 -3.80
CA LEU A 180 0.33 -17.15 -2.53
C LEU A 180 -1.17 -16.89 -2.42
N ARG A 181 -1.79 -16.36 -3.48
CA ARG A 181 -3.23 -16.12 -3.54
C ARG A 181 -4.02 -17.41 -3.31
N LYS A 182 -3.68 -18.48 -4.03
CA LYS A 182 -4.34 -19.79 -3.91
C LYS A 182 -4.17 -20.39 -2.50
N GLN A 183 -2.96 -20.32 -1.94
CA GLN A 183 -2.72 -20.82 -0.58
C GLN A 183 -3.48 -20.04 0.49
N TYR A 184 -3.58 -18.71 0.32
CA TYR A 184 -4.35 -17.87 1.22
C TYR A 184 -5.83 -18.27 1.21
N GLU A 185 -6.40 -18.45 0.02
CA GLU A 185 -7.79 -18.85 -0.14
C GLU A 185 -8.07 -20.24 0.45
N LEU A 186 -7.16 -21.19 0.27
CA LEU A 186 -7.24 -22.52 0.88
C LEU A 186 -7.17 -22.48 2.41
N THR A 187 -6.33 -21.61 2.97
CA THR A 187 -6.08 -21.54 4.42
C THR A 187 -7.18 -20.79 5.17
N TYR A 188 -7.68 -19.70 4.59
CA TYR A 188 -8.63 -18.79 5.24
C TYR A 188 -10.05 -18.86 4.68
N ALA A 189 -10.31 -19.73 3.70
CA ALA A 189 -11.59 -19.87 3.01
C ALA A 189 -12.14 -18.53 2.48
N ALA A 190 -11.25 -17.61 2.10
CA ALA A 190 -11.58 -16.27 1.65
C ALA A 190 -10.61 -15.82 0.55
N PRO A 191 -11.12 -15.22 -0.55
CA PRO A 191 -10.25 -14.78 -1.64
C PRO A 191 -9.40 -13.58 -1.20
N LEU A 192 -8.12 -13.61 -1.53
CA LEU A 192 -7.23 -12.46 -1.34
C LEU A 192 -7.47 -11.44 -2.46
N ASN A 193 -8.32 -10.46 -2.20
CA ASN A 193 -8.64 -9.40 -3.15
C ASN A 193 -7.91 -8.08 -2.80
N PRO A 194 -6.95 -7.62 -3.62
CA PRO A 194 -6.19 -6.39 -3.38
C PRO A 194 -7.05 -5.13 -3.29
N CYS A 195 -8.13 -5.11 -4.07
CA CYS A 195 -9.05 -3.98 -4.14
C CYS A 195 -9.68 -3.69 -2.78
N GLU A 196 -9.99 -4.70 -1.97
CA GLU A 196 -10.58 -4.53 -0.63
C GLU A 196 -9.66 -3.79 0.35
N TYR A 197 -8.37 -3.73 0.03
CA TYR A 197 -7.35 -3.03 0.79
C TYR A 197 -6.90 -1.71 0.12
N GLY A 198 -7.44 -1.40 -1.07
CA GLY A 198 -7.18 -0.18 -1.80
C GLY A 198 -6.02 -0.24 -2.81
N PHE A 199 -5.65 -1.45 -3.28
CA PHE A 199 -4.56 -1.66 -4.24
C PHE A 199 -5.11 -2.19 -5.57
N ILE A 200 -4.50 -1.80 -6.70
CA ILE A 200 -4.92 -2.24 -8.04
C ILE A 200 -4.48 -3.66 -8.38
N SER A 201 -3.41 -4.13 -7.75
CA SER A 201 -2.86 -5.46 -7.99
C SER A 201 -2.39 -6.12 -6.69
N LEU A 202 -2.30 -7.45 -6.72
CA LEU A 202 -1.79 -8.21 -5.58
C LEU A 202 -0.33 -7.86 -5.31
N THR A 203 0.46 -7.68 -6.36
CA THR A 203 1.85 -7.28 -6.26
C THR A 203 2.03 -5.95 -5.54
N GLU A 204 1.23 -4.94 -5.86
CA GLU A 204 1.29 -3.66 -5.16
C GLU A 204 0.89 -3.76 -3.70
N LEU A 205 -0.14 -4.54 -3.40
CA LEU A 205 -0.53 -4.84 -2.02
C LEU A 205 0.64 -5.47 -1.26
N LEU A 206 1.37 -6.42 -1.85
CA LEU A 206 2.51 -7.06 -1.20
C LEU A 206 3.72 -6.12 -1.09
N LYS A 207 3.98 -5.28 -2.11
CA LYS A 207 5.00 -4.21 -2.08
C LYS A 207 4.72 -3.19 -0.98
N SER A 208 3.44 -2.98 -0.61
CA SER A 208 3.04 -2.10 0.50
C SER A 208 3.41 -2.64 1.89
N LEU A 209 3.84 -3.90 1.99
CA LEU A 209 4.26 -4.57 3.22
C LEU A 209 5.77 -4.90 3.24
N PRO A 210 6.67 -3.93 3.01
CA PRO A 210 8.11 -4.18 2.82
C PRO A 210 8.82 -4.67 4.09
N TYR A 211 8.20 -4.45 5.26
CA TYR A 211 8.70 -4.93 6.54
C TYR A 211 8.48 -6.44 6.72
N LEU A 212 7.48 -7.01 6.04
CA LEU A 212 7.13 -8.43 6.10
C LEU A 212 7.67 -9.18 4.88
N LEU A 213 7.42 -8.66 3.68
CA LEU A 213 7.64 -9.34 2.41
C LEU A 213 8.63 -8.59 1.52
N GLN A 214 9.36 -9.36 0.70
CA GLN A 214 10.14 -8.87 -0.42
C GLN A 214 9.57 -9.47 -1.70
N VAL A 215 9.11 -8.60 -2.60
CA VAL A 215 8.67 -8.98 -3.94
C VAL A 215 9.85 -8.82 -4.90
N ARG A 216 10.13 -9.83 -5.73
CA ARG A 216 11.16 -9.81 -6.77
C ARG A 216 10.59 -10.33 -8.07
N ALA A 217 10.85 -9.63 -9.16
CA ALA A 217 10.61 -10.17 -10.50
C ALA A 217 11.75 -11.11 -10.88
N THR A 218 11.41 -12.30 -11.36
CA THR A 218 12.35 -13.26 -11.94
C THR A 218 11.96 -13.56 -13.38
N ASP A 219 12.94 -13.70 -14.26
CA ASP A 219 12.70 -14.17 -15.62
C ASP A 219 12.42 -15.69 -15.63
N THR A 220 12.11 -16.22 -16.81
CA THR A 220 11.94 -17.67 -17.05
C THR A 220 13.20 -18.50 -16.74
N SER A 221 14.36 -17.87 -16.54
CA SER A 221 15.61 -18.51 -16.14
C SER A 221 15.86 -18.52 -14.62
N GLY A 222 14.98 -17.87 -13.83
CA GLY A 222 15.10 -17.75 -12.37
C GLY A 222 16.13 -16.71 -11.91
N ALA A 223 16.68 -15.91 -12.83
CA ALA A 223 17.58 -14.82 -12.54
C ALA A 223 16.81 -13.56 -12.09
N PRO A 224 17.37 -12.76 -11.15
CA PRO A 224 16.75 -11.52 -10.73
C PRO A 224 16.76 -10.50 -11.89
N VAL A 225 15.58 -10.05 -12.31
CA VAL A 225 15.45 -9.02 -13.34
C VAL A 225 15.59 -7.64 -12.69
N CYS A 226 16.58 -6.86 -13.12
CA CYS A 226 16.65 -5.44 -12.81
C CYS A 226 15.72 -4.71 -13.79
N LEU A 227 14.53 -4.32 -13.35
CA LEU A 227 13.59 -3.58 -14.18
C LEU A 227 14.05 -2.13 -14.32
N SER A 228 14.46 -1.71 -15.52
CA SER A 228 14.27 -0.35 -16.00
C SER A 228 12.86 -0.21 -16.57
N GLU A 229 12.27 0.98 -16.45
CA GLU A 229 10.84 1.24 -16.74
C GLU A 229 10.44 1.08 -18.22
N ASP A 230 11.42 0.93 -19.13
CA ASP A 230 11.21 1.02 -20.59
C ASP A 230 11.01 -0.31 -21.34
N GLU A 231 11.08 -1.49 -20.70
CA GLU A 231 10.94 -2.80 -21.39
C GLU A 231 9.83 -3.68 -20.80
N LEU A 232 8.58 -3.22 -20.92
CA LEU A 232 7.38 -3.87 -20.34
C LEU A 232 6.44 -4.51 -21.38
N ASP A 233 6.95 -4.98 -22.52
CA ASP A 233 6.09 -5.53 -23.61
C ASP A 233 6.29 -7.02 -23.96
N ASP A 234 6.87 -7.87 -23.09
CA ASP A 234 6.76 -9.32 -23.35
C ASP A 234 6.81 -10.23 -22.10
N GLY A 235 5.62 -10.67 -21.67
CA GLY A 235 5.27 -12.08 -21.43
C GLY A 235 6.09 -13.03 -20.54
N GLY A 236 7.12 -12.60 -19.78
CA GLY A 236 8.05 -13.56 -19.15
C GLY A 236 8.38 -13.44 -17.66
N ALA A 237 8.00 -12.37 -16.97
CA ALA A 237 8.43 -12.13 -15.59
C ALA A 237 7.45 -12.74 -14.56
N GLU A 238 7.84 -13.85 -13.92
CA GLU A 238 7.12 -14.36 -12.75
C GLU A 238 7.53 -13.56 -11.51
N GLU A 239 6.57 -12.87 -10.90
CA GLU A 239 6.79 -12.19 -9.62
C GLU A 239 6.75 -13.19 -8.46
N ARG A 240 7.83 -13.21 -7.68
CA ARG A 240 8.01 -14.07 -6.52
C ARG A 240 8.08 -13.27 -5.24
N VAL A 241 7.53 -13.83 -4.18
CA VAL A 241 7.36 -13.23 -2.86
C VAL A 241 8.11 -14.07 -1.85
N ARG A 242 8.80 -13.42 -0.91
CA ARG A 242 9.47 -14.10 0.21
C ARG A 242 9.46 -13.24 1.46
N LEU A 243 9.63 -13.88 2.62
CA LEU A 243 9.83 -13.18 3.89
C LEU A 243 11.11 -12.33 3.89
N THR A 244 11.13 -11.24 4.65
CA THR A 244 12.37 -10.49 4.90
C THR A 244 13.43 -11.35 5.58
N ARG A 245 14.69 -10.89 5.56
CA ARG A 245 15.82 -11.60 6.21
C ARG A 245 15.53 -11.92 7.69
N LEU A 246 14.90 -11.01 8.41
CA LEU A 246 14.55 -11.19 9.82
C LEU A 246 13.53 -12.31 10.00
N TYR A 247 12.43 -12.30 9.24
CA TYR A 247 11.41 -13.33 9.37
C TYR A 247 11.88 -14.70 8.86
N ARG A 248 12.79 -14.75 7.88
CA ARG A 248 13.45 -16.01 7.51
C ARG A 248 14.35 -16.55 8.62
N PHE A 249 15.12 -15.68 9.27
CA PHE A 249 15.87 -16.08 10.47
C PHE A 249 14.92 -16.59 11.56
N ALA A 250 13.81 -15.89 11.83
CA ALA A 250 12.82 -16.32 12.80
C ALA A 250 12.18 -17.69 12.44
N ARG A 251 11.92 -17.95 11.16
CA ARG A 251 11.46 -19.25 10.67
C ARG A 251 12.50 -20.35 10.93
N GLY A 252 13.76 -20.08 10.64
CA GLY A 252 14.87 -21.00 10.95
C GLY A 252 15.05 -21.25 12.45
N VAL A 253 14.92 -20.21 13.29
CA VAL A 253 14.92 -20.39 14.76
C VAL A 253 13.75 -21.28 15.18
N ARG A 254 12.54 -21.04 14.67
CA ARG A 254 11.37 -21.88 14.98
C ARG A 254 11.59 -23.34 14.58
N ALA A 255 12.13 -23.59 13.39
CA ALA A 255 12.52 -24.93 12.95
C ALA A 255 13.51 -25.60 13.92
N LEU A 256 14.55 -24.88 14.36
CA LEU A 256 15.50 -25.38 15.36
C LEU A 256 14.81 -25.68 16.71
N LEU A 257 13.83 -24.88 17.12
CA LEU A 257 13.03 -25.14 18.33
C LEU A 257 12.20 -26.41 18.20
N HIS A 258 11.83 -26.84 16.99
CA HIS A 258 11.19 -28.12 16.73
C HIS A 258 12.14 -29.32 16.79
N THR A 259 13.46 -29.09 16.71
CA THR A 259 14.43 -30.19 16.83
C THR A 259 14.52 -30.71 18.27
N TYR A 260 14.80 -32.00 18.41
CA TYR A 260 14.96 -32.71 19.69
C TYR A 260 15.92 -32.01 20.67
N HIS A 261 16.89 -31.26 20.15
CA HIS A 261 17.87 -30.52 20.94
C HIS A 261 17.28 -29.35 21.72
N TYR A 262 16.13 -28.78 21.33
CA TYR A 262 15.55 -27.69 22.10
C TYR A 262 15.13 -28.12 23.51
N ASN A 263 14.48 -29.28 23.65
CA ASN A 263 14.10 -29.79 24.96
C ASN A 263 15.33 -30.04 25.85
N GLN A 264 16.42 -30.54 25.26
CA GLN A 264 17.69 -30.75 25.97
C GLN A 264 18.36 -29.42 26.37
N ILE A 265 18.35 -28.42 25.48
CA ILE A 265 18.89 -27.08 25.73
C ILE A 265 18.05 -26.37 26.80
N PHE A 266 16.72 -26.41 26.70
CA PHE A 266 15.80 -25.83 27.67
C PHE A 266 16.00 -26.44 29.04
N LEU A 267 16.10 -27.78 29.14
CA LEU A 267 16.40 -28.47 30.39
C LEU A 267 17.75 -28.07 30.96
N LYS A 268 18.79 -27.97 30.11
CA LYS A 268 20.14 -27.57 30.53
C LYS A 268 20.19 -26.15 31.13
N TYR A 269 19.44 -25.20 30.58
CA TYR A 269 19.46 -23.80 31.02
C TYR A 269 18.42 -23.44 32.09
N THR A 270 17.27 -24.11 32.11
CA THR A 270 16.18 -23.81 33.05
C THR A 270 16.08 -24.81 34.21
N GLY A 271 16.75 -25.97 34.10
CA GLY A 271 16.67 -27.05 35.06
C GLY A 271 15.31 -27.76 35.10
N ARG A 272 14.41 -27.48 34.15
CA ARG A 272 13.06 -28.06 34.07
C ARG A 272 12.83 -28.70 32.73
N GLU A 273 12.11 -29.83 32.72
CA GLU A 273 11.63 -30.40 31.46
C GLU A 273 10.60 -29.47 30.82
N PHE A 274 10.70 -29.31 29.51
CA PHE A 274 9.77 -28.47 28.77
C PHE A 274 8.43 -29.18 28.61
N GLN A 275 7.39 -28.67 29.27
CA GLN A 275 6.03 -29.22 29.20
C GLN A 275 5.06 -28.17 28.64
N PRO A 276 4.62 -28.28 27.36
CA PRO A 276 3.70 -27.32 26.74
C PRO A 276 2.40 -27.10 27.52
N GLN A 277 1.93 -28.15 28.19
CA GLN A 277 0.68 -28.19 28.97
C GLN A 277 0.70 -27.20 30.14
N THR A 278 1.88 -26.92 30.72
CA THR A 278 2.03 -25.94 31.80
C THR A 278 1.74 -24.51 31.36
N TYR A 279 1.76 -24.25 30.05
CA TYR A 279 1.45 -22.97 29.43
C TYR A 279 0.07 -22.94 28.75
N GLY A 280 -0.74 -23.99 28.92
CA GLY A 280 -2.10 -24.08 28.35
C GLY A 280 -2.17 -24.59 26.91
N TYR A 281 -1.09 -25.17 26.37
CA TYR A 281 -1.05 -25.69 24.99
C TYR A 281 -0.80 -27.20 24.99
N LYS A 282 -1.39 -27.93 24.03
CA LYS A 282 -1.29 -29.39 23.99
C LYS A 282 0.01 -29.87 23.35
N THR A 283 0.53 -29.10 22.40
CA THR A 283 1.74 -29.43 21.65
C THR A 283 2.75 -28.29 21.67
N LEU A 284 4.03 -28.60 21.43
CA LEU A 284 5.08 -27.61 21.22
C LEU A 284 4.76 -26.71 20.02
N GLU A 285 4.12 -27.26 18.98
CA GLU A 285 3.66 -26.50 17.80
C GLU A 285 2.64 -25.42 18.13
N GLU A 286 1.60 -25.77 18.92
CA GLU A 286 0.58 -24.81 19.36
C GLU A 286 1.20 -23.70 20.22
N LEU A 287 2.10 -24.05 21.13
CA LEU A 287 2.79 -23.10 21.99
C LEU A 287 3.70 -22.17 21.18
N LEU A 288 4.54 -22.70 20.29
CA LEU A 288 5.41 -21.89 19.42
C LEU A 288 4.62 -21.04 18.43
N ALA A 289 3.44 -21.48 18.00
CA ALA A 289 2.53 -20.69 17.18
C ALA A 289 1.86 -19.55 17.97
N ALA A 290 1.66 -19.74 19.27
CA ALA A 290 1.03 -18.79 20.15
C ALA A 290 1.99 -17.82 20.85
N ILE A 291 3.30 -18.12 20.86
CA ILE A 291 4.31 -17.09 21.14
C ILE A 291 4.01 -15.95 20.17
N PRO A 292 3.70 -14.73 20.67
CA PRO A 292 3.35 -13.62 19.83
C PRO A 292 4.37 -13.55 18.71
N GLN A 293 3.93 -13.67 17.46
CA GLN A 293 4.78 -13.48 16.30
C GLN A 293 5.21 -12.03 16.38
N VAL A 294 6.32 -11.77 17.10
CA VAL A 294 6.66 -10.44 17.55
C VAL A 294 6.70 -9.58 16.29
N PRO A 295 5.79 -8.60 16.15
CA PRO A 295 6.11 -7.48 15.32
C PRO A 295 7.30 -6.87 16.05
N LEU A 296 8.51 -7.16 15.60
CA LEU A 296 9.70 -6.39 15.94
C LEU A 296 9.56 -5.03 15.25
N THR A 297 8.45 -4.35 15.53
CA THR A 297 8.14 -2.98 15.15
C THR A 297 7.65 -2.34 16.43
N CYS A 298 8.46 -1.38 16.91
CA CYS A 298 8.30 -0.61 18.15
C CYS A 298 8.80 -1.27 19.45
N THR A 299 10.09 -1.04 19.77
CA THR A 299 10.62 -0.56 21.08
C THR A 299 12.12 -0.85 21.31
N LEU A 300 12.97 -0.93 20.28
CA LEU A 300 14.44 -0.91 20.48
C LEU A 300 15.05 0.50 20.62
N ALA A 301 14.21 1.55 20.75
CA ALA A 301 14.68 2.92 20.96
C ALA A 301 14.77 3.35 22.45
N SER A 302 14.41 2.50 23.42
CA SER A 302 14.40 2.97 24.83
C SER A 302 14.68 1.94 25.91
N VAL A 303 15.37 0.84 25.61
CA VAL A 303 15.99 0.04 26.68
C VAL A 303 17.45 0.46 26.76
N ARG A 304 17.71 1.51 27.53
CA ARG A 304 19.03 1.77 28.12
C ARG A 304 19.49 0.45 28.73
N PHE A 305 20.60 -0.10 28.24
CA PHE A 305 21.34 -1.13 28.95
C PHE A 305 21.67 -0.58 30.34
N GLY A 306 20.88 -0.98 31.34
CA GLY A 306 21.21 -0.79 32.74
C GLY A 306 22.51 -1.52 33.00
N ALA A 307 23.49 -0.79 33.50
CA ALA A 307 24.82 -1.26 33.80
C ALA A 307 24.78 -2.61 34.55
N LEU A 308 25.51 -3.58 34.01
CA LEU A 308 25.92 -4.78 34.73
C LEU A 308 26.65 -4.35 36.00
N ALA A 309 26.05 -4.62 37.16
CA ALA A 309 26.75 -4.55 38.44
C ALA A 309 27.83 -5.66 38.47
N PRO A 310 29.05 -5.37 38.94
CA PRO A 310 30.09 -6.38 39.01
C PRO A 310 29.79 -7.37 40.14
N VAL A 311 29.97 -8.66 39.83
CA VAL A 311 29.95 -9.77 40.78
C VAL A 311 31.06 -9.56 41.82
N PRO A 312 30.79 -9.70 43.14
CA PRO A 312 31.84 -9.63 44.15
C PRO A 312 32.75 -10.86 44.00
N ARG A 313 34.06 -10.62 43.87
CA ARG A 313 35.08 -11.65 44.09
C ARG A 313 35.15 -11.91 45.58
N ASP A 314 34.84 -13.14 45.97
CA ASP A 314 35.14 -13.65 47.30
C ASP A 314 36.67 -13.83 47.41
N GLU A 315 37.30 -13.00 48.23
CA GLU A 315 38.63 -13.23 48.80
C GLU A 315 38.45 -13.36 50.32
N ARG A 316 38.35 -14.61 50.80
CA ARG A 316 39.10 -15.18 51.94
C ARG A 316 38.65 -16.59 52.26
#